data_AF-A0ABD2ND76-F1
#
_entry.id   AF-A0ABD2ND76-F1
#
_cell.length_a   1.000
_cell.length_b   1.000
_cell.length_c   1.000
_cell.angle_alpha   90.00
_cell.angle_beta   90.00
_cell.angle_gamma   90.00
#
_symmetry.space_group_name_H-M   'P 1'
#
loop_
_entity.id
_entity.type
_entity.pdbx_description
1 polymer ?
#
loop_
_entity_poly.entity_id
_entity_poly.type
_entity_poly.pdbx_seq_one_letter_code
_entity_poly.pdbx_strand_id
1 'polypeptide(L)'
;MLIAGNRDDASYMLRTLKEYFEEFGIMLNTRITEYMKVCSDDKSDLEIGSGQTIKHSDSFKYLGVTLTPNGKSSNKIAQGKMKETVKSKQLKWYGPLQRMEEIRWPKKIWNGTPAERRKRARPPGTWKMETEEAIQSRNLEEGDWWNRNF
;
A
#
# COMPACT_ATOMS: atom_id res chain seq x y z
N MET A 1 -10.70 4.56 9.11
CA MET A 1 -10.86 3.44 10.05
C MET A 1 -11.33 4.03 11.36
N LEU A 2 -12.43 3.53 11.90
CA LEU A 2 -12.99 3.99 13.18
C LEU A 2 -12.87 2.86 14.18
N ILE A 3 -12.50 3.18 15.43
CA ILE A 3 -12.33 2.22 16.52
C ILE A 3 -13.20 2.68 17.67
N ALA A 4 -13.96 1.76 18.24
CA ALA A 4 -14.87 2.00 19.36
C ALA A 4 -14.50 1.07 20.53
N GLY A 5 -14.78 1.51 21.75
CA GLY A 5 -14.58 0.68 22.94
C GLY A 5 -15.62 -0.42 23.10
N ASN A 6 -16.83 -0.21 22.58
CA ASN A 6 -17.93 -1.17 22.65
C ASN A 6 -18.77 -1.14 21.35
N ARG A 7 -19.73 -2.08 21.25
CA ARG A 7 -20.61 -2.24 20.08
C ARG A 7 -21.55 -1.06 19.91
N ASP A 8 -22.14 -0.57 20.99
CA ASP A 8 -23.14 0.50 20.95
C ASP A 8 -22.52 1.84 20.50
N ASP A 9 -21.32 2.13 20.99
CA ASP A 9 -20.49 3.26 20.55
C ASP A 9 -20.15 3.14 19.07
N ALA A 10 -19.82 1.93 18.58
CA ALA A 10 -19.54 1.69 17.17
C ALA A 10 -20.77 1.98 16.30
N SER A 11 -21.95 1.47 16.70
CA SER A 11 -23.23 1.73 16.02
C SER A 11 -23.57 3.22 16.03
N TYR A 12 -23.42 3.89 17.17
CA TYR A 12 -23.68 5.31 17.33
C TYR A 12 -22.75 6.14 16.44
N MET A 13 -21.44 5.94 16.55
CA MET A 13 -20.44 6.68 15.78
C MET A 13 -20.63 6.51 14.28
N LEU A 14 -20.94 5.29 13.82
CA LEU A 14 -21.11 5.01 12.40
C LEU A 14 -22.41 5.63 11.86
N ARG A 15 -23.49 5.65 12.67
CA ARG A 15 -24.71 6.40 12.33
C ARG A 15 -24.42 7.90 12.19
N THR A 16 -23.81 8.52 13.19
CA THR A 16 -23.50 9.96 13.17
C THR A 16 -22.60 10.32 11.99
N LEU A 17 -21.62 9.47 11.70
CA LEU A 17 -20.70 9.67 10.57
C LEU A 17 -21.40 9.53 9.22
N LYS A 18 -22.39 8.64 9.11
CA LYS A 18 -23.23 8.52 7.91
C LYS A 18 -24.07 9.78 7.70
N GLU A 19 -24.76 10.25 8.73
CA GLU A 19 -25.58 11.48 8.67
C GLU A 19 -24.72 12.69 8.27
N TYR A 20 -23.53 12.81 8.86
CA TYR A 20 -22.57 13.87 8.50
C TYR A 20 -22.15 13.75 7.05
N PHE A 21 -21.72 12.58 6.57
CA PHE A 21 -21.31 12.45 5.17
C PHE A 21 -22.45 12.74 4.18
N GLU A 22 -23.69 12.36 4.51
CA GLU A 22 -24.88 12.69 3.71
C GLU A 22 -25.10 14.21 3.63
N GLU A 23 -24.85 14.96 4.71
CA GLU A 23 -24.88 16.43 4.72
C GLU A 23 -23.87 17.04 3.73
N PHE A 24 -22.69 16.43 3.58
CA PHE A 24 -21.68 16.83 2.58
C PHE A 24 -21.92 16.24 1.18
N GLY A 25 -23.05 15.58 0.95
CA GLY A 25 -23.38 14.95 -0.33
C GLY A 25 -22.55 13.70 -0.64
N ILE A 26 -21.93 13.08 0.36
CA ILE A 26 -21.12 11.87 0.24
C ILE A 26 -21.93 10.68 0.78
N MET A 27 -22.20 9.70 -0.08
CA MET A 27 -22.92 8.49 0.33
C MET A 27 -21.97 7.41 0.84
N LEU A 28 -22.21 6.92 2.05
CA LEU A 28 -21.45 5.79 2.59
C LEU A 28 -21.91 4.48 1.92
N ASN A 29 -20.95 3.75 1.35
CA ASN A 29 -21.25 2.46 0.73
C ASN A 29 -21.30 1.36 1.79
N THR A 30 -22.52 1.00 2.21
CA THR A 30 -22.80 -0.06 3.18
C THR A 30 -22.40 -1.46 2.72
N ARG A 31 -22.16 -1.68 1.42
CA ARG A 31 -21.68 -2.98 0.90
C ARG A 31 -20.19 -3.20 1.17
N ILE A 32 -19.41 -2.12 1.20
CA ILE A 32 -17.95 -2.15 1.39
C ILE A 32 -17.59 -1.86 2.83
N THR A 33 -18.44 -1.10 3.53
CA THR A 33 -18.23 -0.79 4.93
C THR A 33 -18.59 -2.02 5.74
N GLU A 34 -17.57 -2.66 6.30
CA GLU A 34 -17.68 -3.84 7.15
C GLU A 34 -17.33 -3.46 8.59
N TYR A 35 -17.74 -4.29 9.55
CA TYR A 35 -17.45 -4.15 10.97
C TYR A 35 -16.60 -5.34 11.43
N MET A 36 -15.67 -5.11 12.37
CA MET A 36 -14.86 -6.16 12.97
C MET A 36 -14.86 -5.98 14.48
N LYS A 37 -15.29 -7.02 15.20
CA LYS A 37 -15.14 -7.11 16.64
C LYS A 37 -13.78 -7.76 16.97
N VAL A 38 -12.99 -7.10 17.81
CA VAL A 38 -11.68 -7.59 18.23
C VAL A 38 -11.84 -8.29 19.57
N CYS A 39 -11.22 -9.46 19.77
CA CYS A 39 -11.23 -10.23 21.03
C CYS A 39 -12.60 -10.83 21.45
N SER A 40 -13.50 -11.13 20.51
CA SER A 40 -14.74 -11.88 20.79
C SER A 40 -15.12 -12.76 19.61
N ASP A 41 -15.69 -13.93 19.91
CA ASP A 41 -16.15 -14.90 18.91
C ASP A 41 -17.55 -14.60 18.35
N ASP A 42 -18.21 -13.55 18.84
CA ASP A 42 -19.51 -13.13 18.34
C ASP A 42 -19.38 -12.51 16.94
N LYS A 43 -19.88 -13.24 15.93
CA LYS A 43 -19.89 -12.81 14.52
C LYS A 43 -21.19 -12.12 14.11
N SER A 44 -21.78 -11.37 15.03
CA SER A 44 -23.06 -10.70 14.79
C SER A 44 -22.85 -9.44 13.94
N ASP A 45 -23.72 -9.24 12.97
CA ASP A 45 -23.78 -8.00 12.19
C ASP A 45 -24.05 -6.78 13.09
N LEU A 46 -23.56 -5.63 12.66
CA LEU A 46 -23.75 -4.37 13.37
C LEU A 46 -24.99 -3.66 12.86
N GLU A 47 -26.00 -3.52 13.71
CA GLU A 47 -27.16 -2.69 13.40
C GLU A 47 -26.82 -1.23 13.57
N ILE A 48 -27.04 -0.47 12.50
CA ILE A 48 -27.00 0.98 12.50
C ILE A 48 -28.45 1.39 12.46
N GLY A 49 -28.90 2.11 13.49
CA GLY A 49 -30.29 2.59 13.56
C GLY A 49 -30.74 3.17 12.21
N SER A 50 -32.00 2.91 11.83
CA SER A 50 -32.58 2.96 10.46
C SER A 50 -32.79 1.61 9.76
N GLY A 51 -32.61 0.48 10.46
CA GLY A 51 -32.84 -0.86 9.89
C GLY A 51 -31.76 -1.31 8.89
N GLN A 52 -30.62 -0.62 8.86
CA GLN A 52 -29.47 -0.99 8.04
C GLN A 52 -28.46 -1.78 8.87
N THR A 53 -28.00 -2.90 8.32
CA THR A 53 -27.01 -3.78 8.95
C THR A 53 -25.68 -3.67 8.21
N ILE A 54 -24.59 -3.50 8.96
CA ILE A 54 -23.23 -3.67 8.45
C ILE A 54 -22.73 -5.07 8.75
N LYS A 55 -22.16 -5.70 7.72
CA LYS A 55 -21.66 -7.07 7.79
C LYS A 55 -20.45 -7.18 8.70
N HIS A 56 -20.42 -8.23 9.50
CA HIS A 56 -19.22 -8.64 10.22
C HIS A 56 -18.14 -9.15 9.25
N SER A 57 -16.88 -8.84 9.55
CA SER A 57 -15.71 -9.34 8.83
C SER A 57 -14.62 -9.81 9.78
N ASP A 58 -14.08 -11.01 9.52
CA ASP A 58 -13.02 -11.64 10.31
C ASP A 58 -11.60 -11.16 9.90
N SER A 59 -11.50 -10.31 8.89
CA SER A 59 -10.21 -9.75 8.48
C SER A 59 -10.39 -8.41 7.78
N PHE A 60 -9.54 -7.45 8.11
CA PHE A 60 -9.57 -6.14 7.48
C PHE A 60 -8.22 -5.77 6.89
N LYS A 61 -8.20 -5.41 5.62
CA LYS A 61 -7.01 -4.85 4.98
C LYS A 61 -7.03 -3.33 5.07
N TYR A 62 -6.03 -2.75 5.71
CA TYR A 62 -5.87 -1.31 5.82
C TYR A 62 -4.44 -0.89 5.49
N LEU A 63 -4.29 -0.06 4.45
CA LEU A 63 -2.99 0.49 4.00
C LEU A 63 -1.87 -0.57 3.86
N GLY A 64 -2.22 -1.77 3.40
CA GLY A 64 -1.28 -2.88 3.18
C GLY A 64 -1.06 -3.79 4.38
N VAL A 65 -1.59 -3.45 5.55
CA VAL A 65 -1.60 -4.31 6.73
C VAL A 65 -2.92 -5.07 6.81
N THR A 66 -2.87 -6.36 7.13
CA THR A 66 -4.07 -7.16 7.41
C THR A 66 -4.25 -7.28 8.91
N LEU A 67 -5.37 -6.78 9.41
CA LEU A 67 -5.80 -6.86 10.78
C LEU A 67 -6.69 -8.10 10.95
N THR A 68 -6.50 -8.82 12.05
CA THR A 68 -7.33 -9.97 12.43
C THR A 68 -7.88 -9.76 13.84
N PRO A 69 -9.05 -10.34 14.18
CA PRO A 69 -9.70 -10.21 15.49
C PRO A 69 -8.80 -10.59 16.68
N ASN A 70 -7.83 -11.48 16.47
CA ASN A 70 -6.90 -11.95 17.50
C ASN A 70 -5.66 -11.05 17.65
N GLY A 71 -5.69 -9.81 17.13
CA GLY A 71 -4.59 -8.85 17.24
C GLY A 71 -3.32 -9.22 16.47
N LYS A 72 -3.33 -10.35 15.74
CA LYS A 72 -2.20 -10.76 14.89
C LYS A 72 -2.22 -9.90 13.64
N SER A 73 -1.43 -8.82 13.64
CA SER A 73 -1.07 -8.11 12.41
C SER A 73 -0.07 -8.97 11.64
N SER A 74 -0.58 -9.72 10.67
CA SER A 74 0.29 -10.44 9.75
C SER A 74 0.86 -9.45 8.74
N ASN A 75 1.98 -8.82 9.10
CA ASN A 75 2.95 -8.29 8.13
C ASN A 75 3.83 -9.43 7.57
N LYS A 76 3.28 -10.65 7.46
CA LYS A 76 3.99 -11.83 6.98
C LYS A 76 3.85 -12.04 5.47
N ILE A 77 3.35 -11.06 4.72
CA ILE A 77 3.72 -10.95 3.31
C ILE A 77 5.16 -10.42 3.27
N ALA A 78 6.08 -11.31 3.60
CA ALA A 78 7.49 -11.32 3.23
C ALA A 78 8.09 -9.94 2.89
N GLN A 79 8.58 -9.24 3.91
CA GLN A 79 9.51 -8.10 3.75
C GLN A 79 10.57 -8.39 2.67
N GLY A 80 11.07 -9.63 2.60
CA GLY A 80 11.94 -10.13 1.53
C GLY A 80 11.30 -10.07 0.13
N LYS A 81 10.13 -10.70 -0.08
CA LYS A 81 9.43 -10.70 -1.37
C LYS A 81 9.03 -9.30 -1.82
N MET A 82 8.68 -8.40 -0.91
CA MET A 82 8.33 -7.02 -1.25
C MET A 82 9.53 -6.27 -1.81
N LYS A 83 10.67 -6.31 -1.11
CA LYS A 83 11.93 -5.70 -1.58
C LYS A 83 12.34 -6.28 -2.94
N GLU A 84 12.21 -7.59 -3.10
CA GLU A 84 12.54 -8.26 -4.36
C GLU A 84 11.57 -7.90 -5.50
N THR A 85 10.28 -7.73 -5.20
CA THR A 85 9.28 -7.24 -6.17
C THR A 85 9.58 -5.81 -6.60
N VAL A 86 9.98 -4.95 -5.66
CA VAL A 86 10.41 -3.57 -5.96
C VAL A 86 11.64 -3.59 -6.86
N LYS A 87 12.71 -4.30 -6.47
CA LYS A 87 13.93 -4.46 -7.30
C LYS A 87 13.61 -4.98 -8.70
N SER A 88 12.74 -5.99 -8.81
CA SER A 88 12.30 -6.54 -10.10
C SER A 88 11.56 -5.52 -10.96
N LYS A 89 10.67 -4.71 -10.36
CA LYS A 89 9.96 -3.64 -11.08
C LYS A 89 10.90 -2.52 -11.50
N GLN A 90 11.88 -2.17 -10.68
CA GLN A 90 12.90 -1.18 -11.02
C GLN A 90 13.69 -1.63 -12.26
N LEU A 91 14.11 -2.89 -12.34
CA LEU A 91 14.84 -3.45 -13.50
C LEU A 91 13.98 -3.49 -14.77
N LYS A 92 12.69 -3.82 -14.67
CA LYS A 92 11.74 -3.73 -15.80
C LYS A 92 11.63 -2.32 -16.39
N TRP A 93 11.80 -1.28 -15.57
CA TRP A 93 11.84 0.11 -16.02
C TRP A 93 13.22 0.53 -16.53
N TYR A 94 14.29 0.03 -15.89
CA TYR A 94 15.67 0.33 -16.24
C TYR A 94 16.01 -0.11 -17.67
N GLY A 95 15.57 -1.30 -18.10
CA GLY A 95 15.87 -1.78 -19.45
C GLY A 95 15.35 -0.86 -20.56
N PRO A 96 14.03 -0.55 -20.61
CA PRO A 96 13.49 0.46 -21.51
C PRO A 96 14.17 1.82 -21.39
N LEU A 97 14.45 2.29 -20.18
CA LEU A 97 15.14 3.56 -19.94
C LEU A 97 16.53 3.57 -20.60
N GLN A 98 17.30 2.48 -20.51
CA GLN A 98 18.61 2.39 -21.13
C GLN A 98 18.53 2.38 -22.67
N ARG A 99 17.51 1.75 -23.25
CA ARG A 99 17.25 1.73 -24.70
C ARG A 99 16.69 3.03 -25.25
N MET A 100 16.32 4.00 -24.41
CA MET A 100 15.89 5.32 -24.88
C MET A 100 17.09 6.11 -25.42
N GLU A 101 16.85 6.90 -26.48
CA GLU A 101 17.81 7.88 -26.97
C GLU A 101 18.21 8.89 -25.89
N GLU A 102 19.50 9.24 -25.85
CA GLU A 102 20.09 10.19 -24.87
C GLU A 102 19.43 11.58 -24.88
N ILE A 103 18.74 11.93 -25.96
CA ILE A 103 18.06 13.22 -26.09
C ILE A 103 16.81 13.28 -25.19
N ARG A 104 16.22 12.12 -24.85
CA ARG A 104 14.96 12.05 -24.09
C ARG A 104 15.15 12.44 -22.62
N TRP A 105 14.18 13.22 -22.12
CA TRP A 105 14.17 13.72 -20.74
C TRP A 105 14.36 12.65 -19.65
N PRO A 106 13.69 11.49 -19.69
CA PRO A 106 13.89 10.44 -18.69
C PRO A 106 15.36 9.97 -18.59
N LYS A 107 16.03 9.81 -19.73
CA LYS A 107 17.44 9.40 -19.81
C LYS A 107 18.38 10.51 -19.31
N LYS A 108 18.11 11.76 -19.70
CA LYS A 108 18.85 12.94 -19.19
C LYS A 108 18.73 13.10 -17.68
N ILE A 109 17.53 12.95 -17.13
CA ILE A 109 17.29 13.03 -15.68
C ILE A 109 18.00 11.90 -14.94
N TRP A 110 17.99 10.68 -15.51
CA TRP A 110 18.69 9.53 -14.94
C TRP A 110 20.21 9.73 -14.91
N ASN A 111 20.78 10.27 -15.98
CA ASN A 111 22.22 10.55 -16.09
C ASN A 111 22.65 11.80 -15.30
N GLY A 112 21.72 12.69 -14.97
CA GLY A 112 21.99 13.91 -14.22
C GLY A 112 22.25 13.66 -12.73
N THR A 113 23.26 14.34 -12.17
CA THR A 113 23.52 14.34 -10.72
C THR A 113 22.82 15.54 -10.08
N PRO A 114 21.93 15.35 -9.08
CA PRO A 114 21.34 16.48 -8.37
C PRO A 114 22.43 17.19 -7.54
N ALA A 115 22.64 18.48 -7.79
CA ALA A 115 23.64 19.30 -7.12
C ALA A 115 23.29 19.62 -5.64
N GLU A 116 22.05 19.39 -5.22
CA GLU A 116 21.53 19.84 -3.93
C GLU A 116 21.61 18.77 -2.82
N ARG A 117 21.76 19.24 -1.56
CA ARG A 117 21.74 18.40 -0.37
C ARG A 117 20.39 17.71 -0.21
N ARG A 118 20.41 16.39 0.00
CA ARG A 118 19.20 15.59 0.21
C ARG A 118 18.41 16.08 1.43
N LYS A 119 17.09 16.22 1.26
CA LYS A 119 16.17 16.51 2.36
C LYS A 119 16.28 15.45 3.46
N ARG A 120 16.20 15.89 4.72
CA ARG A 120 16.19 15.03 5.91
C ARG A 120 15.03 14.02 5.81
N ALA A 121 15.24 12.80 6.29
CA ALA A 121 14.32 11.65 6.25
C ALA A 121 14.13 10.95 4.88
N ARG A 122 14.74 11.42 3.79
CA ARG A 122 14.81 10.61 2.56
C ARG A 122 15.67 9.37 2.81
N PRO A 123 15.29 8.18 2.29
CA PRO A 123 16.15 7.00 2.38
C PRO A 123 17.58 7.30 1.90
N PRO A 124 18.60 6.73 2.57
CA PRO A 124 20.00 7.00 2.25
C PRO A 124 20.35 6.50 0.84
N GLY A 125 19.69 5.42 0.38
CA GLY A 125 19.85 4.88 -0.96
C GLY A 125 19.29 5.79 -2.05
N THR A 126 20.02 5.88 -3.16
CA THR A 126 19.51 6.49 -4.39
C THR A 126 18.95 5.41 -5.30
N TRP A 127 18.00 5.77 -6.16
CA TRP A 127 17.42 4.81 -7.10
C TRP A 127 18.48 4.21 -8.04
N LYS A 128 19.53 4.98 -8.37
CA LYS A 128 20.69 4.51 -9.15
C LYS A 128 21.50 3.46 -8.39
N MET A 129 21.85 3.73 -7.14
CA MET A 129 22.57 2.79 -6.26
C MET A 129 21.79 1.49 -6.04
N GLU A 130 20.47 1.58 -5.81
CA GLU A 130 19.61 0.40 -5.63
C GLU A 130 19.51 -0.44 -6.91
N THR A 131 19.51 0.20 -8.08
CA THR A 131 19.46 -0.49 -9.38
C THR A 131 20.79 -1.18 -9.65
N GLU A 132 21.92 -0.54 -9.39
CA GLU A 132 23.26 -1.14 -9.49
C GLU A 132 23.40 -2.36 -8.56
N GLU A 133 22.95 -2.24 -7.31
CA GLU A 133 22.91 -3.37 -6.37
C GLU A 133 22.00 -4.51 -6.87
N ALA A 134 20.86 -4.18 -7.48
CA ALA A 134 19.93 -5.16 -8.05
C ALA A 134 20.52 -5.88 -9.29
N ILE A 135 21.31 -5.19 -10.12
CA ILE A 135 22.04 -5.77 -11.26
C ILE A 135 23.14 -6.71 -10.75
N GLN A 136 23.97 -6.23 -9.82
CA GLN A 136 25.07 -7.00 -9.23
C GLN A 136 24.57 -8.25 -8.50
N SER A 137 23.52 -8.13 -7.69
CA SER A 137 22.94 -9.27 -6.95
C SER A 137 22.32 -10.34 -7.84
N ARG A 138 22.08 -10.04 -9.12
CA ARG A 138 21.56 -10.98 -10.13
C ARG A 138 22.62 -11.47 -11.11
N ASN A 139 23.89 -11.08 -10.93
CA ASN A 139 24.98 -11.33 -11.87
C ASN A 139 24.63 -10.93 -13.31
N LEU A 140 23.91 -9.82 -13.48
CA LEU A 140 23.61 -9.25 -14.80
C LEU A 140 24.75 -8.32 -15.22
N GLU A 141 25.15 -8.38 -16.48
CA GLU A 141 26.19 -7.53 -17.05
C GLU A 141 25.61 -6.25 -17.66
N GLU A 142 26.48 -5.24 -17.81
CA GLU A 142 26.16 -3.99 -18.50
C GLU A 142 25.91 -4.29 -20.00
N GLY A 143 24.64 -4.22 -20.43
CA GLY A 143 24.21 -4.57 -21.79
C GLY A 143 23.09 -5.62 -21.83
N ASP A 144 22.88 -6.36 -20.73
CA ASP A 144 21.84 -7.40 -20.64
C ASP A 144 20.42 -6.84 -20.77
N TRP A 145 20.25 -5.51 -20.64
CA TRP A 145 18.98 -4.85 -20.93
C TRP A 145 18.50 -5.01 -22.37
N TRP A 146 19.33 -5.46 -23.31
CA TRP A 146 18.87 -5.82 -24.67
C TRP A 146 18.15 -7.16 -24.71
N ASN A 147 18.31 -8.01 -23.70
CA ASN A 147 17.61 -9.29 -23.61
C ASN A 147 16.15 -9.08 -23.22
N ARG A 148 15.22 -9.73 -23.94
CA ARG A 148 13.77 -9.62 -23.68
C ARG A 148 13.34 -10.26 -22.36
N ASN A 149 14.21 -11.06 -21.74
CA ASN A 149 13.99 -11.73 -20.46
C ASN A 149 14.62 -11.00 -19.26
N PHE A 150 15.01 -9.72 -19.42
CA PHE A 150 15.57 -8.84 -18.38
C PHE A 150 14.55 -8.43 -17.29
#